data_AF-A0A1L6I9K6-F1
#
_entry.id   AF-A0A1L6I9K6-F1
#
_cell.length_a   1.000
_cell.length_b   1.000
_cell.length_c   1.000
_cell.angle_alpha   90.00
_cell.angle_beta   90.00
_cell.angle_gamma   90.00
#
_symmetry.space_group_name_H-M   'P 1'
#
loop_
_entity.id
_entity.type
_entity.pdbx_description
1 polymer ?
#
loop_
_entity_poly.entity_id
_entity_poly.type
_entity_poly.pdbx_seq_one_letter_code
_entity_poly.pdbx_strand_id
1 'polypeptide(L)'
;MCGGLPATCHAQGAKADAALVARGEYLARAGDCLACHSTPRGKPFAGGLPMTTPMGRIFSTNITPDRETGIGRYSEADFARAVREGVAPDGHALYPAMPYPSYAKVSDADMNALYAYFMHGVPPVKQANRASDIPWPLNMRWPLKLWNIVFLDNARYQTKTGKDAQWNRGAYLVQGLGHCGACHTPRGIGFQEKALDESGRAFLTGAPLENWFASNLTGNHNTGLGRWSEDDLNTFLRTGANAHATAFGSMTDVINYSTQALTDADTRAIARYIKSLPGGRSDDGPPYAPHPDGERVVLAAMPDNRGAHTYATYCMHCHGAGGLGAAPWLAPLAGNPNVLEPDPVSLINVTLNGTGALVIGGVPAPYPMPKYHAMLTDEQIADVLTFVRGNWNNAAPAVSAKAVAKVRSATRAP
;
A
#
# COMPACT_ATOMS: atom_id res chain seq x y z
N MET A 1 2.14 66.82 5.74
CA MET A 1 1.96 65.76 6.75
C MET A 1 1.67 64.47 6.00
N CYS A 2 2.64 63.56 5.92
CA CYS A 2 2.47 62.22 5.33
C CYS A 2 2.10 61.20 6.42
N GLY A 3 1.34 60.17 6.08
CA GLY A 3 1.17 58.99 6.92
C GLY A 3 0.09 58.03 6.42
N GLY A 4 0.43 57.13 5.49
CA GLY A 4 -0.42 56.04 4.99
C GLY A 4 0.20 54.67 5.28
N LEU A 5 -0.60 53.74 5.81
CA LEU A 5 -0.24 52.43 6.38
C LEU A 5 0.16 51.36 5.34
N PRO A 6 1.18 50.50 5.61
CA PRO A 6 1.52 49.32 4.79
C PRO A 6 1.18 47.94 5.42
N ALA A 7 0.37 47.86 6.48
CA ALA A 7 0.26 46.65 7.31
C ALA A 7 -0.61 45.50 6.76
N THR A 8 -1.42 45.70 5.72
CA THR A 8 -2.41 44.69 5.26
C THR A 8 -1.87 43.69 4.24
N CYS A 9 -0.94 44.07 3.35
CA CYS A 9 -0.41 43.16 2.32
C CYS A 9 0.48 42.04 2.87
N HIS A 10 1.25 42.30 3.93
CA HIS A 10 2.19 41.30 4.49
C HIS A 10 1.48 40.15 5.23
N ALA A 11 0.36 40.45 5.92
CA ALA A 11 -0.42 39.44 6.63
C ALA A 11 -1.20 38.51 5.68
N GLN A 12 -1.59 39.01 4.50
CA GLN A 12 -2.24 38.20 3.46
C GLN A 12 -1.25 37.23 2.80
N GLY A 13 -0.03 37.70 2.50
CA GLY A 13 1.05 36.89 1.91
C GLY A 13 1.51 35.75 2.83
N ALA A 14 1.81 36.04 4.10
CA ALA A 14 2.22 35.02 5.06
C ALA A 14 1.15 33.93 5.31
N LYS A 15 -0.14 34.30 5.25
CA LYS A 15 -1.26 33.33 5.33
C LYS A 15 -1.37 32.46 4.09
N ALA A 16 -1.14 33.02 2.90
CA ALA A 16 -1.13 32.27 1.65
C ALA A 16 0.01 31.25 1.61
N ASP A 17 1.20 31.62 2.07
CA ASP A 17 2.35 30.71 2.17
C ASP A 17 2.10 29.58 3.17
N ALA A 18 1.49 29.87 4.32
CA ALA A 18 1.13 28.86 5.32
C ALA A 18 0.07 27.87 4.78
N ALA A 19 -0.93 28.34 4.04
CA ALA A 19 -1.94 27.47 3.44
C ALA A 19 -1.35 26.57 2.35
N LEU A 20 -0.40 27.08 1.57
CA LEU A 20 0.33 26.31 0.56
C LEU A 20 1.17 25.19 1.20
N VAL A 21 1.92 25.51 2.26
CA VAL A 21 2.69 24.52 3.04
C VAL A 21 1.78 23.47 3.67
N ALA A 22 0.64 23.87 4.25
CA ALA A 22 -0.33 22.93 4.82
C ALA A 22 -0.94 21.99 3.75
N ARG A 23 -1.22 22.52 2.54
CA ARG A 23 -1.64 21.69 1.40
C ARG A 23 -0.54 20.71 1.00
N GLY A 24 0.71 21.16 0.97
CA GLY A 24 1.85 20.29 0.68
C GLY A 24 2.05 19.18 1.70
N GLU A 25 1.87 19.48 3.00
CA GLU A 25 1.90 18.45 4.05
C GLU A 25 0.81 17.40 3.82
N TYR A 26 -0.42 17.84 3.55
CA TYR A 26 -1.54 16.96 3.24
C TYR A 26 -1.24 16.04 2.05
N LEU A 27 -0.69 16.61 0.97
CA LEU A 27 -0.31 15.85 -0.23
C LEU A 27 0.86 14.91 0.03
N ALA A 28 1.83 15.28 0.88
CA ALA A 28 2.95 14.41 1.25
C ALA A 28 2.46 13.20 2.07
N ARG A 29 1.42 13.39 2.90
CA ARG A 29 0.71 12.28 3.57
C ARG A 29 -0.03 11.43 2.55
N ALA A 30 -0.82 12.03 1.66
CA ALA A 30 -1.53 11.31 0.59
C ALA A 30 -0.58 10.50 -0.32
N GLY A 31 0.62 11.04 -0.56
CA GLY A 31 1.72 10.43 -1.32
C GLY A 31 2.47 9.32 -0.62
N ASP A 32 2.19 9.09 0.67
CA ASP A 32 2.91 8.19 1.57
C ASP A 32 4.43 8.46 1.63
N CYS A 33 4.84 9.72 1.46
CA CYS A 33 6.25 10.08 1.36
C CYS A 33 7.03 9.71 2.64
N LEU A 34 6.35 9.80 3.81
CA LEU A 34 6.96 9.53 5.11
C LEU A 34 7.33 8.05 5.29
N ALA A 35 6.46 7.13 4.86
CA ALA A 35 6.69 5.69 4.99
C ALA A 35 7.93 5.23 4.22
N CYS A 36 8.13 5.76 3.01
CA CYS A 36 9.26 5.42 2.17
C CYS A 36 10.55 6.17 2.53
N HIS A 37 10.46 7.46 2.88
CA HIS A 37 11.63 8.30 3.15
C HIS A 37 12.01 8.40 4.63
N SER A 38 11.56 7.45 5.46
CA SER A 38 11.97 7.36 6.86
C SER A 38 12.33 5.93 7.24
N THR A 39 13.17 5.75 8.25
CA THR A 39 13.38 4.43 8.86
C THR A 39 12.59 4.34 10.17
N PRO A 40 12.28 3.14 10.70
CA PRO A 40 11.44 2.97 11.90
C PRO A 40 11.90 3.70 13.17
N ARG A 41 13.14 4.20 13.21
CA ARG A 41 13.71 5.02 14.30
C ARG A 41 14.51 6.22 13.79
N GLY A 42 14.39 6.52 12.49
CA GLY A 42 15.08 7.61 11.84
C GLY A 42 14.36 8.93 12.02
N LYS A 43 15.02 10.01 11.60
CA LYS A 43 14.36 11.30 11.47
C LYS A 43 13.41 11.27 10.25
N PRO A 44 12.22 11.89 10.33
CA PRO A 44 11.29 11.99 9.21
C PRO A 44 11.98 12.46 7.92
N PHE A 45 11.68 11.82 6.80
CA PHE A 45 12.13 12.19 5.46
C PHE A 45 13.66 12.11 5.21
N ALA A 46 14.45 11.64 6.17
CA ALA A 46 15.91 11.57 6.06
C ALA A 46 16.44 10.38 5.22
N GLY A 47 15.54 9.54 4.69
CA GLY A 47 15.88 8.38 3.85
C GLY A 47 16.52 7.23 4.62
N GLY A 48 17.04 6.27 3.87
CA GLY A 48 17.77 5.10 4.37
C GLY A 48 16.92 3.83 4.54
N LEU A 49 15.65 3.85 4.16
CA LEU A 49 14.81 2.64 4.18
C LEU A 49 15.28 1.67 3.09
N PRO A 50 15.63 0.40 3.43
CA PRO A 50 15.97 -0.60 2.44
C PRO A 50 14.71 -1.13 1.75
N MET A 51 14.74 -1.21 0.42
CA MET A 51 13.77 -1.96 -0.38
C MET A 51 14.50 -3.11 -1.07
N THR A 52 13.95 -4.32 -0.96
CA THR A 52 14.67 -5.52 -1.39
C THR A 52 14.24 -5.89 -2.80
N THR A 53 15.17 -5.80 -3.75
CA THR A 53 14.93 -6.25 -5.12
C THR A 53 15.68 -7.56 -5.39
N PRO A 54 15.28 -8.33 -6.41
CA PRO A 54 16.06 -9.50 -6.85
C PRO A 54 17.51 -9.20 -7.23
N MET A 55 17.83 -7.93 -7.54
CA MET A 55 19.15 -7.48 -7.97
C MET A 55 20.00 -6.91 -6.83
N GLY A 56 19.45 -6.80 -5.61
CA GLY A 56 20.08 -6.16 -4.46
C GLY A 56 19.15 -5.16 -3.78
N ARG A 57 19.60 -4.59 -2.66
CA ARG A 57 18.83 -3.58 -1.91
C ARG A 57 19.06 -2.19 -2.49
N ILE A 58 17.99 -1.45 -2.67
CA ILE A 58 18.01 -0.01 -2.89
C ILE A 58 17.63 0.70 -1.60
N PHE A 59 18.09 1.94 -1.43
CA PHE A 59 17.79 2.73 -0.23
C PHE A 59 17.08 4.03 -0.62
N SER A 60 16.05 4.40 0.13
CA SER A 60 15.39 5.69 -0.05
C SER A 60 16.33 6.84 0.27
N THR A 61 16.12 7.98 -0.39
CA THR A 61 16.96 9.17 -0.25
C THR A 61 16.45 10.13 0.82
N ASN A 62 17.33 10.98 1.33
CA ASN A 62 16.98 12.12 2.15
C ASN A 62 16.30 13.20 1.28
N ILE A 63 15.04 13.51 1.60
CA ILE A 63 14.23 14.53 0.90
C ILE A 63 13.93 15.74 1.78
N THR A 64 14.68 15.92 2.87
CA THR A 64 14.62 17.13 3.70
C THR A 64 15.29 18.32 2.98
N PRO A 65 15.05 19.58 3.39
CA PRO A 65 15.64 20.74 2.74
C PRO A 65 17.12 20.97 3.13
N ASP A 66 17.80 19.97 3.68
CA ASP A 66 19.24 20.04 3.91
C ASP A 66 19.97 20.24 2.57
N ARG A 67 20.88 21.23 2.52
CA ARG A 67 21.54 21.64 1.27
C ARG A 67 22.71 20.74 0.86
N GLU A 68 23.23 19.91 1.76
CA GLU A 68 24.38 19.05 1.48
C GLU A 68 23.97 17.62 1.15
N THR A 69 22.96 17.10 1.85
CA THR A 69 22.59 15.69 1.81
C THR A 69 21.14 15.45 1.42
N GLY A 70 20.29 16.49 1.46
CA GLY A 70 18.90 16.46 1.05
C GLY A 70 18.63 17.19 -0.27
N ILE A 71 17.41 17.68 -0.44
CA ILE A 71 16.95 18.37 -1.66
C ILE A 71 17.07 19.90 -1.58
N GLY A 72 17.75 20.45 -0.58
CA GLY A 72 17.81 21.91 -0.34
C GLY A 72 18.44 22.76 -1.45
N ARG A 73 18.95 22.14 -2.52
CA ARG A 73 19.46 22.82 -3.73
C ARG A 73 18.59 22.61 -4.96
N TYR A 74 17.53 21.82 -4.86
CA TYR A 74 16.61 21.58 -5.96
C TYR A 74 15.84 22.88 -6.22
N SER A 75 15.69 23.26 -7.48
CA SER A 75 14.62 24.17 -7.86
C SER A 75 13.27 23.44 -7.85
N GLU A 76 12.17 24.18 -7.88
CA GLU A 76 10.84 23.57 -8.04
C GLU A 76 10.76 22.73 -9.33
N ALA A 77 11.39 23.18 -10.42
CA ALA A 77 11.44 22.45 -11.67
C ALA A 77 12.24 21.14 -11.54
N ASP A 78 13.32 21.14 -10.78
CA ASP A 78 14.10 19.92 -10.50
C ASP A 78 13.31 18.94 -9.63
N PHE A 79 12.59 19.45 -8.62
CA PHE A 79 11.71 18.65 -7.78
C PHE A 79 10.58 18.02 -8.61
N ALA A 80 9.88 18.81 -9.41
CA ALA A 80 8.82 18.33 -10.28
C ALA A 80 9.31 17.26 -11.26
N ARG A 81 10.49 17.48 -11.87
CA ARG A 81 11.12 16.53 -12.78
C ARG A 81 11.54 15.23 -12.07
N ALA A 82 12.11 15.32 -10.87
CA ALA A 82 12.43 14.14 -10.08
C ALA A 82 11.17 13.32 -9.75
N VAL A 83 10.12 13.98 -9.23
CA VAL A 83 8.92 13.31 -8.73
C VAL A 83 8.05 12.73 -9.85
N ARG A 84 7.90 13.43 -10.99
CA ARG A 84 7.02 12.98 -12.10
C ARG A 84 7.75 12.18 -13.17
N GLU A 85 9.04 12.43 -13.38
CA GLU A 85 9.78 11.86 -14.51
C GLU A 85 10.87 10.89 -14.05
N GLY A 86 11.14 10.82 -12.75
CA GLY A 86 12.19 9.98 -12.22
C GLY A 86 13.58 10.46 -12.66
N VAL A 87 13.80 11.77 -12.86
CA VAL A 87 15.09 12.31 -13.30
C VAL A 87 15.62 13.32 -12.29
N ALA A 88 16.77 12.99 -11.68
CA ALA A 88 17.44 13.84 -10.70
C ALA A 88 18.04 15.13 -11.33
N PRO A 89 18.45 16.13 -10.53
CA PRO A 89 19.04 17.37 -11.03
C PRO A 89 20.30 17.18 -11.88
N ASP A 90 21.12 16.20 -11.55
CA ASP A 90 22.32 15.81 -12.29
C ASP A 90 22.03 14.95 -13.54
N GLY A 91 20.75 14.69 -13.82
CA GLY A 91 20.28 14.02 -15.03
C GLY A 91 20.34 12.49 -14.99
N HIS A 92 20.66 11.86 -13.85
CA HIS A 92 20.53 10.40 -13.73
C HIS A 92 19.07 9.99 -13.50
N ALA A 93 18.72 8.79 -13.99
CA ALA A 93 17.39 8.22 -13.79
C ALA A 93 17.28 7.55 -12.41
N LEU A 94 16.22 7.89 -11.68
CA LEU A 94 15.82 7.28 -10.43
C LEU A 94 15.29 5.87 -10.69
N TYR A 95 15.39 5.00 -9.68
CA TYR A 95 14.77 3.68 -9.80
C TYR A 95 13.25 3.81 -9.72
N PRO A 96 12.48 3.07 -10.55
CA PRO A 96 11.00 3.06 -10.51
C PRO A 96 10.42 2.39 -9.26
N ALA A 97 11.23 2.21 -8.22
CA ALA A 97 10.77 1.93 -6.87
C ALA A 97 10.12 3.16 -6.23
N MET A 98 10.56 4.38 -6.60
CA MET A 98 9.73 5.56 -6.43
C MET A 98 8.66 5.54 -7.52
N PRO A 99 7.36 5.59 -7.20
CA PRO A 99 6.28 5.39 -8.17
C PRO A 99 6.01 6.67 -9.00
N TYR A 100 7.07 7.23 -9.62
CA TYR A 100 6.98 8.39 -10.49
C TYR A 100 6.02 8.22 -11.68
N PRO A 101 5.79 7.01 -12.26
CA PRO A 101 4.75 6.85 -13.27
C PRO A 101 3.34 7.17 -12.77
N SER A 102 3.04 6.90 -11.49
CA SER A 102 1.79 7.33 -10.86
C SER A 102 1.83 8.83 -10.58
N TYR A 103 2.93 9.33 -10.01
CA TYR A 103 3.06 10.75 -9.67
C TYR A 103 3.05 11.68 -10.88
N ALA A 104 3.29 11.18 -12.10
CA ALA A 104 3.04 11.90 -13.33
C ALA A 104 1.61 12.49 -13.41
N LYS A 105 0.62 11.90 -12.74
CA LYS A 105 -0.76 12.40 -12.73
C LYS A 105 -0.96 13.67 -11.90
N VAL A 106 -0.07 13.99 -10.97
CA VAL A 106 -0.19 15.12 -10.03
C VAL A 106 -0.22 16.45 -10.78
N SER A 107 -1.08 17.38 -10.39
CA SER A 107 -1.20 18.72 -11.01
C SER A 107 -0.04 19.66 -10.65
N ASP A 108 0.21 20.71 -11.45
CA ASP A 108 1.32 21.65 -11.18
C ASP A 108 1.13 22.40 -9.86
N ALA A 109 -0.11 22.76 -9.52
CA ALA A 109 -0.44 23.39 -8.24
C ALA A 109 -0.14 22.47 -7.04
N ASP A 110 -0.41 21.16 -7.17
CA ASP A 110 -0.10 20.21 -6.11
C ASP A 110 1.40 19.92 -6.03
N MET A 111 2.12 19.96 -7.15
CA MET A 111 3.57 19.83 -7.17
C MET A 111 4.25 21.03 -6.48
N ASN A 112 3.76 22.24 -6.76
CA ASN A 112 4.20 23.46 -6.10
C ASN A 112 3.96 23.40 -4.58
N ALA A 113 2.79 22.96 -4.15
CA ALA A 113 2.46 22.79 -2.74
C ALA A 113 3.39 21.77 -2.05
N LEU A 114 3.62 20.61 -2.67
CA LEU A 114 4.58 19.61 -2.17
C LEU A 114 5.98 20.20 -2.02
N TYR A 115 6.47 20.89 -3.05
CA TYR A 115 7.78 21.55 -3.00
C TYR A 115 7.86 22.58 -1.86
N ALA A 116 6.84 23.44 -1.71
CA ALA A 116 6.76 24.41 -0.62
C ALA A 116 6.81 23.73 0.75
N TYR A 117 6.09 22.62 0.94
CA TYR A 117 6.14 21.86 2.18
C TYR A 117 7.53 21.28 2.48
N PHE A 118 8.18 20.64 1.50
CA PHE A 118 9.52 20.12 1.75
C PHE A 118 10.57 21.21 1.99
N MET A 119 10.44 22.38 1.36
CA MET A 119 11.39 23.48 1.53
C MET A 119 11.16 24.31 2.79
N HIS A 120 9.92 24.40 3.28
CA HIS A 120 9.55 25.33 4.35
C HIS A 120 8.83 24.69 5.54
N GLY A 121 8.19 23.53 5.36
CA GLY A 121 7.49 22.79 6.41
C GLY A 121 8.30 21.65 7.04
N VAL A 122 9.32 21.12 6.35
CA VAL A 122 10.14 20.01 6.84
C VAL A 122 11.44 20.51 7.48
N PRO A 123 11.78 20.08 8.71
CA PRO A 123 13.08 20.40 9.31
C PRO A 123 14.25 19.78 8.52
N PRO A 124 15.35 20.52 8.27
CA PRO A 124 16.52 19.97 7.57
C PRO A 124 17.20 18.91 8.43
N VAL A 125 17.59 17.80 7.79
CA VAL A 125 18.38 16.75 8.43
C VAL A 125 19.62 16.47 7.59
N LYS A 126 20.80 16.70 8.18
CA LYS A 126 22.07 16.32 7.58
C LYS A 126 22.30 14.82 7.75
N GLN A 127 21.96 14.04 6.72
CA GLN A 127 22.12 12.59 6.67
C GLN A 127 22.43 12.16 5.23
N ALA A 128 23.64 11.65 5.01
CA ALA A 128 24.08 11.21 3.70
C ALA A 128 23.27 10.00 3.20
N ASN A 129 22.95 10.01 1.91
CA ASN A 129 22.29 8.88 1.24
C ASN A 129 23.20 7.66 1.24
N ARG A 130 22.60 6.48 1.45
CA ARG A 130 23.30 5.20 1.30
C ARG A 130 23.24 4.76 -0.16
N ALA A 131 24.38 4.31 -0.69
CA ALA A 131 24.45 3.74 -2.03
C ALA A 131 23.67 2.42 -2.13
N SER A 132 23.18 2.12 -3.34
CA SER A 132 22.54 0.83 -3.65
C SER A 132 23.53 -0.33 -3.47
N ASP A 133 23.05 -1.46 -2.98
CA ASP A 133 23.81 -2.71 -2.90
C ASP A 133 23.81 -3.46 -4.25
N ILE A 134 23.14 -2.93 -5.30
CA ILE A 134 23.12 -3.54 -6.63
C ILE A 134 24.54 -3.51 -7.23
N PRO A 135 25.12 -4.66 -7.61
CA PRO A 135 26.47 -4.72 -8.14
C PRO A 135 26.55 -4.14 -9.56
N TRP A 136 27.74 -3.67 -9.93
CA TRP A 136 28.05 -3.38 -11.33
C TRP A 136 28.04 -4.68 -12.16
N PRO A 137 27.51 -4.70 -13.39
CA PRO A 137 26.95 -3.58 -14.16
C PRO A 137 25.45 -3.33 -13.98
N LEU A 138 24.76 -4.09 -13.10
CA LEU A 138 23.30 -3.98 -12.91
C LEU A 138 22.86 -2.64 -12.30
N ASN A 139 23.78 -1.88 -11.71
CA ASN A 139 23.51 -0.55 -11.16
C ASN A 139 23.57 0.60 -12.18
N MET A 140 23.87 0.33 -13.45
CA MET A 140 23.88 1.34 -14.52
C MET A 140 22.52 2.04 -14.64
N ARG A 141 22.53 3.39 -14.70
CA ARG A 141 21.30 4.19 -14.77
C ARG A 141 20.79 4.49 -16.18
N TRP A 142 21.63 4.33 -17.21
CA TRP A 142 21.24 4.63 -18.59
C TRP A 142 20.12 3.72 -19.14
N PRO A 143 20.01 2.41 -18.79
CA PRO A 143 18.91 1.58 -19.28
C PRO A 143 17.55 2.06 -18.78
N LEU A 144 17.49 2.67 -17.58
CA LEU A 144 16.27 3.26 -17.04
C LEU A 144 15.79 4.47 -17.86
N LYS A 145 16.70 5.17 -18.56
CA LYS A 145 16.29 6.23 -19.49
C LYS A 145 15.54 5.66 -20.69
N LEU A 146 16.00 4.53 -21.22
CA LEU A 146 15.27 3.81 -22.27
C LEU A 146 13.95 3.25 -21.75
N TRP A 147 13.94 2.71 -20.52
CA TRP A 147 12.71 2.26 -19.87
C TRP A 147 11.68 3.38 -19.76
N ASN A 148 12.09 4.59 -19.37
CA ASN A 148 11.22 5.76 -19.31
C ASN A 148 10.61 6.09 -20.67
N ILE A 149 11.40 6.07 -21.76
CA ILE A 149 10.90 6.32 -23.12
C ILE A 149 9.79 5.34 -23.51
N VAL A 150 9.87 4.09 -23.06
CA VAL A 150 8.92 3.03 -23.43
C VAL A 150 7.70 2.98 -22.52
N PHE A 151 7.87 3.21 -21.21
CA PHE A 151 6.85 2.89 -20.20
C PHE A 151 6.34 4.07 -19.37
N LEU A 152 6.99 5.24 -19.40
CA LEU A 152 6.53 6.40 -18.65
C LEU A 152 5.45 7.17 -19.43
N ASP A 153 4.22 7.12 -18.93
CA ASP A 153 3.19 8.10 -19.30
C ASP A 153 3.35 9.36 -18.44
N ASN A 154 3.88 10.44 -19.02
CA ASN A 154 4.08 11.71 -18.31
C ASN A 154 2.84 12.63 -18.35
N ALA A 155 1.67 12.14 -18.78
CA ALA A 155 0.46 12.95 -18.84
C ALA A 155 -0.12 13.24 -17.44
N ARG A 156 -0.49 14.49 -17.19
CA ARG A 156 -1.22 14.90 -15.98
C ARG A 156 -2.63 14.35 -16.00
N TYR A 157 -3.22 14.14 -14.83
CA TYR A 157 -4.61 13.70 -14.75
C TYR A 157 -5.53 14.71 -15.42
N GLN A 158 -6.43 14.20 -16.27
CA GLN A 158 -7.48 14.99 -16.91
C GLN A 158 -8.83 14.48 -16.42
N THR A 159 -9.70 15.41 -16.06
CA THR A 159 -11.08 15.08 -15.64
C THR A 159 -11.78 14.35 -16.78
N LYS A 160 -12.32 13.17 -16.49
CA LYS A 160 -13.03 12.35 -17.47
C LYS A 160 -14.48 12.82 -17.60
N THR A 161 -14.86 13.19 -18.81
CA THR A 161 -16.23 13.60 -19.15
C THR A 161 -17.21 12.45 -18.91
N GLY A 162 -18.37 12.74 -18.32
CA GLY A 162 -19.36 11.72 -17.98
C GLY A 162 -19.13 11.02 -16.62
N LYS A 163 -18.11 11.43 -15.87
CA LYS A 163 -17.91 11.05 -14.47
C LYS A 163 -18.16 12.23 -13.55
N ASP A 164 -18.72 11.97 -12.37
CA ASP A 164 -18.96 13.01 -11.37
C ASP A 164 -17.64 13.51 -10.74
N ALA A 165 -17.72 14.63 -10.00
CA ALA A 165 -16.54 15.26 -9.40
C ALA A 165 -15.87 14.37 -8.35
N GLN A 166 -16.65 13.60 -7.58
CA GLN A 166 -16.14 12.72 -6.54
C GLN A 166 -15.38 11.54 -7.16
N TRP A 167 -15.89 10.96 -8.24
CA TRP A 167 -15.22 9.92 -9.01
C TRP A 167 -13.88 10.41 -9.56
N ASN A 168 -13.86 11.62 -10.17
CA ASN A 168 -12.64 12.20 -10.71
C ASN A 168 -11.61 12.50 -9.62
N ARG A 169 -12.06 12.95 -8.44
CA ARG A 169 -11.18 13.14 -7.28
C ARG A 169 -10.58 11.82 -6.81
N GLY A 170 -11.38 10.76 -6.75
CA GLY A 170 -10.91 9.42 -6.39
C GLY A 170 -9.90 8.87 -7.38
N ALA A 171 -10.19 8.99 -8.68
CA ALA A 171 -9.30 8.60 -9.76
C ALA A 171 -7.95 9.34 -9.67
N TYR A 172 -7.98 10.66 -9.46
CA TYR A 172 -6.77 11.48 -9.29
C TYR A 172 -5.90 10.99 -8.13
N LEU A 173 -6.52 10.68 -6.98
CA LEU A 173 -5.79 10.18 -5.82
C LEU A 173 -5.24 8.78 -6.05
N VAL A 174 -6.05 7.84 -6.56
CA VAL A 174 -5.67 6.43 -6.75
C VAL A 174 -4.60 6.26 -7.83
N GLN A 175 -4.72 6.99 -8.95
CA GLN A 175 -3.76 6.94 -10.07
C GLN A 175 -2.53 7.81 -9.83
N GLY A 176 -2.65 8.82 -8.95
CA GLY A 176 -1.63 9.81 -8.65
C GLY A 176 -0.87 9.52 -7.36
N LEU A 177 -0.98 10.43 -6.38
CA LEU A 177 -0.23 10.36 -5.12
C LEU A 177 -0.54 9.10 -4.29
N GLY A 178 -1.76 8.60 -4.31
CA GLY A 178 -2.13 7.35 -3.63
C GLY A 178 -1.53 6.11 -4.29
N HIS A 179 -1.03 6.22 -5.53
CA HIS A 179 -0.20 5.24 -6.24
C HIS A 179 -0.62 3.77 -6.06
N CYS A 180 -1.94 3.51 -5.96
CA CYS A 180 -2.43 2.20 -5.54
C CYS A 180 -2.03 1.11 -6.53
N GLY A 181 -1.93 1.48 -7.82
CA GLY A 181 -1.44 0.62 -8.90
C GLY A 181 -0.02 0.09 -8.66
N ALA A 182 0.84 0.86 -7.98
CA ALA A 182 2.21 0.46 -7.75
C ALA A 182 2.32 -0.83 -6.91
N CYS A 183 1.33 -1.13 -6.06
CA CYS A 183 1.28 -2.39 -5.34
C CYS A 183 0.24 -3.35 -5.94
N HIS A 184 -0.93 -2.83 -6.32
CA HIS A 184 -2.09 -3.65 -6.65
C HIS A 184 -2.25 -3.97 -8.15
N THR A 185 -1.34 -3.52 -9.02
CA THR A 185 -1.35 -3.87 -10.45
C THR A 185 -0.20 -4.84 -10.77
N PRO A 186 -0.44 -5.94 -11.49
CA PRO A 186 0.60 -6.89 -11.88
C PRO A 186 1.65 -6.25 -12.78
N ARG A 187 2.89 -6.75 -12.67
CA ARG A 187 4.04 -6.25 -13.43
C ARG A 187 4.21 -6.95 -14.78
N GLY A 188 4.66 -6.20 -15.79
CA GLY A 188 4.99 -6.68 -17.13
C GLY A 188 6.44 -7.17 -17.24
N ILE A 189 6.86 -7.51 -18.46
CA ILE A 189 8.20 -8.04 -18.75
C ILE A 189 9.35 -7.09 -18.37
N GLY A 190 9.11 -5.78 -18.39
CA GLY A 190 10.06 -4.75 -18.00
C GLY A 190 9.86 -4.29 -16.56
N PHE A 191 9.16 -5.05 -15.73
CA PHE A 191 8.76 -4.67 -14.36
C PHE A 191 7.84 -3.43 -14.27
N GLN A 192 7.33 -2.92 -15.39
CA GLN A 192 6.33 -1.85 -15.42
C GLN A 192 4.95 -2.33 -14.95
N GLU A 193 4.10 -1.42 -14.47
CA GLU A 193 2.68 -1.73 -14.23
C GLU A 193 2.01 -2.08 -15.56
N LYS A 194 1.23 -3.17 -15.61
CA LYS A 194 0.52 -3.55 -16.84
C LYS A 194 -0.61 -2.57 -17.21
N ALA A 195 -1.05 -1.74 -16.27
CA ALA A 195 -2.06 -0.72 -16.46
C ALA A 195 -1.89 0.41 -15.42
N LEU A 196 -2.11 1.66 -15.82
CA LEU A 196 -1.96 2.83 -14.94
C LEU A 196 -3.30 3.49 -14.57
N ASP A 197 -4.39 3.11 -15.24
CA ASP A 197 -5.74 3.62 -14.97
C ASP A 197 -6.82 2.59 -15.33
N GLU A 198 -8.09 2.95 -15.14
CA GLU A 198 -9.22 2.04 -15.32
C GLU A 198 -9.52 1.64 -16.77
N SER A 199 -8.80 2.19 -17.75
CA SER A 199 -8.90 1.73 -19.15
C SER A 199 -8.22 0.37 -19.36
N GLY A 200 -7.26 0.01 -18.50
CA GLY A 200 -6.53 -1.24 -18.56
C GLY A 200 -7.16 -2.35 -17.71
N ARG A 201 -7.43 -3.51 -18.31
CA ARG A 201 -8.03 -4.67 -17.60
C ARG A 201 -7.21 -5.21 -16.41
N ALA A 202 -5.90 -4.95 -16.41
CA ALA A 202 -5.01 -5.39 -15.33
C ALA A 202 -4.98 -4.40 -14.14
N PHE A 203 -5.59 -3.23 -14.26
CA PHE A 203 -5.48 -2.20 -13.24
C PHE A 203 -6.10 -2.67 -11.92
N LEU A 204 -5.30 -2.65 -10.86
CA LEU A 204 -5.69 -3.02 -9.49
C LEU A 204 -6.19 -4.47 -9.32
N THR A 205 -5.80 -5.41 -10.19
CA THR A 205 -6.23 -6.82 -10.11
C THR A 205 -5.43 -7.69 -9.13
N GLY A 206 -4.54 -7.07 -8.36
CA GLY A 206 -3.66 -7.71 -7.39
C GLY A 206 -2.31 -8.13 -7.98
N ALA A 207 -1.28 -8.19 -7.14
CA ALA A 207 0.06 -8.57 -7.55
C ALA A 207 0.92 -9.09 -6.39
N PRO A 208 1.86 -10.02 -6.65
CA PRO A 208 2.87 -10.37 -5.66
C PRO A 208 3.84 -9.21 -5.43
N LEU A 209 4.14 -8.93 -4.16
CA LEU A 209 5.04 -7.89 -3.69
C LEU A 209 5.80 -8.38 -2.44
N GLU A 210 7.12 -8.58 -2.52
CA GLU A 210 8.00 -8.88 -1.36
C GLU A 210 7.45 -9.93 -0.35
N ASN A 211 7.19 -11.17 -0.79
CA ASN A 211 6.58 -12.24 0.03
C ASN A 211 5.17 -11.89 0.59
N TRP A 212 4.51 -10.91 0.00
CA TRP A 212 3.10 -10.61 0.15
C TRP A 212 2.42 -10.68 -1.21
N PHE A 213 1.10 -10.76 -1.18
CA PHE A 213 0.23 -10.51 -2.31
C PHE A 213 -0.62 -9.29 -2.00
N ALA A 214 -0.43 -8.23 -2.76
CA ALA A 214 -1.29 -7.05 -2.73
C ALA A 214 -2.65 -7.43 -3.30
N SER A 215 -3.70 -7.28 -2.50
CA SER A 215 -5.04 -7.79 -2.78
C SER A 215 -5.63 -7.24 -4.09
N ASN A 216 -6.51 -7.98 -4.73
CA ASN A 216 -7.31 -7.44 -5.83
C ASN A 216 -8.26 -6.35 -5.29
N LEU A 217 -8.22 -5.14 -5.84
CA LEU A 217 -9.10 -4.03 -5.41
C LEU A 217 -10.32 -3.84 -6.30
N THR A 218 -10.44 -4.63 -7.37
CA THR A 218 -11.53 -4.50 -8.33
C THR A 218 -12.87 -5.03 -7.80
N GLY A 219 -13.95 -4.86 -8.57
CA GLY A 219 -15.29 -5.35 -8.25
C GLY A 219 -15.46 -6.87 -8.26
N ASN A 220 -14.38 -7.67 -8.33
CA ASN A 220 -14.45 -9.12 -8.17
C ASN A 220 -15.11 -9.47 -6.83
N HIS A 221 -16.11 -10.36 -6.86
CA HIS A 221 -16.91 -10.66 -5.69
C HIS A 221 -16.14 -11.51 -4.67
N ASN A 222 -15.29 -12.46 -5.09
CA ASN A 222 -14.59 -13.36 -4.17
C ASN A 222 -13.23 -12.85 -3.73
N THR A 223 -12.36 -12.58 -4.68
CA THR A 223 -10.97 -12.16 -4.44
C THR A 223 -10.81 -10.64 -4.37
N GLY A 224 -11.79 -9.89 -4.87
CA GLY A 224 -11.81 -8.43 -4.87
C GLY A 224 -12.69 -7.79 -3.80
N LEU A 225 -13.06 -6.54 -4.03
CA LEU A 225 -13.88 -5.71 -3.15
C LEU A 225 -15.36 -5.69 -3.57
N GLY A 226 -15.82 -6.63 -4.40
CA GLY A 226 -17.19 -6.69 -4.89
C GLY A 226 -18.24 -6.75 -3.77
N ARG A 227 -17.94 -7.46 -2.68
CA ARG A 227 -18.80 -7.58 -1.48
C ARG A 227 -18.77 -6.39 -0.52
N TRP A 228 -17.83 -5.47 -0.69
CA TRP A 228 -17.66 -4.34 0.23
C TRP A 228 -18.53 -3.16 -0.24
N SER A 229 -19.10 -2.41 0.69
CA SER A 229 -19.74 -1.13 0.40
C SER A 229 -18.71 0.01 0.26
N GLU A 230 -19.10 1.16 -0.30
CA GLU A 230 -18.24 2.36 -0.28
C GLU A 230 -17.88 2.78 1.15
N ASP A 231 -18.80 2.61 2.12
CA ASP A 231 -18.57 2.91 3.54
C ASP A 231 -17.59 1.92 4.20
N ASP A 232 -17.61 0.64 3.82
CA ASP A 232 -16.63 -0.34 4.27
C ASP A 232 -15.21 0.06 3.83
N LEU A 233 -15.05 0.50 2.57
CA LEU A 233 -13.77 0.99 2.05
C LEU A 233 -13.34 2.28 2.76
N ASN A 234 -14.26 3.23 2.95
CA ASN A 234 -13.97 4.46 3.67
C ASN A 234 -13.47 4.18 5.09
N THR A 235 -14.15 3.26 5.80
CA THR A 235 -13.77 2.82 7.14
C THR A 235 -12.39 2.19 7.13
N PHE A 236 -12.13 1.28 6.19
CA PHE A 236 -10.83 0.62 6.08
C PHE A 236 -9.70 1.60 5.78
N LEU A 237 -9.87 2.55 4.86
CA LEU A 237 -8.82 3.54 4.56
C LEU A 237 -8.51 4.46 5.74
N ARG A 238 -9.49 4.70 6.63
CA ARG A 238 -9.30 5.56 7.81
C ARG A 238 -8.76 4.84 9.03
N THR A 239 -8.93 3.52 9.12
CA THR A 239 -8.68 2.77 10.36
C THR A 239 -7.82 1.52 10.14
N GLY A 240 -7.66 1.06 8.90
CA GLY A 240 -7.03 -0.20 8.55
C GLY A 240 -7.84 -1.43 8.89
N ALA A 241 -9.09 -1.32 9.37
CA ALA A 241 -9.91 -2.47 9.69
C ALA A 241 -11.41 -2.20 9.51
N ASN A 242 -12.17 -3.21 9.08
CA ASN A 242 -13.63 -3.13 8.96
C ASN A 242 -14.28 -4.51 9.21
N ALA A 243 -15.55 -4.66 8.80
CA ALA A 243 -16.28 -5.92 8.90
C ALA A 243 -15.67 -7.09 8.11
N HIS A 244 -14.85 -6.79 7.10
CA HIS A 244 -14.38 -7.76 6.10
C HIS A 244 -12.90 -8.10 6.24
N ALA A 245 -12.05 -7.15 6.65
CA ALA A 245 -10.62 -7.38 6.77
C ALA A 245 -9.90 -6.39 7.70
N THR A 246 -8.65 -6.71 7.99
CA THR A 246 -7.67 -5.87 8.69
C THR A 246 -6.42 -5.75 7.82
N ALA A 247 -5.78 -4.57 7.83
CA ALA A 247 -4.56 -4.30 7.10
C ALA A 247 -3.40 -5.17 7.61
N PHE A 248 -2.54 -5.60 6.69
CA PHE A 248 -1.35 -6.41 6.96
C PHE A 248 -0.23 -6.00 6.00
N GLY A 249 0.99 -6.47 6.28
CA GLY A 249 2.17 -6.10 5.49
C GLY A 249 2.32 -4.59 5.34
N SER A 250 2.80 -4.15 4.18
CA SER A 250 3.03 -2.73 3.88
C SER A 250 1.75 -1.87 3.90
N MET A 251 0.56 -2.47 3.77
CA MET A 251 -0.69 -1.71 3.92
C MET A 251 -0.86 -1.16 5.33
N THR A 252 -0.24 -1.78 6.34
CA THR A 252 -0.24 -1.24 7.72
C THR A 252 0.47 0.11 7.77
N ASP A 253 1.58 0.27 7.04
CA ASP A 253 2.32 1.52 6.95
C ASP A 253 1.52 2.58 6.17
N VAL A 254 0.88 2.18 5.06
CA VAL A 254 -0.03 3.07 4.28
C VAL A 254 -1.16 3.60 5.16
N ILE A 255 -1.72 2.79 6.06
CA ILE A 255 -2.71 3.27 7.03
C ILE A 255 -2.05 4.21 8.03
N ASN A 256 -0.96 3.79 8.66
CA ASN A 256 -0.29 4.51 9.75
C ASN A 256 0.23 5.90 9.34
N TYR A 257 0.74 6.05 8.12
CA TYR A 257 1.45 7.26 7.69
C TYR A 257 0.75 8.07 6.59
N SER A 258 -0.26 7.51 5.92
CA SER A 258 -0.94 8.14 4.78
C SER A 258 -2.46 8.21 4.96
N THR A 259 -3.16 7.13 4.65
CA THR A 259 -4.61 7.16 4.34
C THR A 259 -5.49 7.57 5.52
N GLN A 260 -5.09 7.29 6.77
CA GLN A 260 -5.84 7.75 7.94
C GLN A 260 -5.81 9.28 8.15
N ALA A 261 -4.84 9.96 7.55
CA ALA A 261 -4.71 11.42 7.61
C ALA A 261 -5.49 12.14 6.50
N LEU A 262 -6.06 11.40 5.55
CA LEU A 262 -6.88 11.97 4.50
C LEU A 262 -8.21 12.47 5.06
N THR A 263 -8.77 13.48 4.39
CA THR A 263 -10.12 13.96 4.71
C THR A 263 -11.15 12.89 4.37
N ASP A 264 -12.29 12.87 5.09
CA ASP A 264 -13.38 11.94 4.80
C ASP A 264 -13.90 12.08 3.36
N ALA A 265 -13.90 13.29 2.81
CA ALA A 265 -14.26 13.53 1.41
C ALA A 265 -13.32 12.80 0.44
N ASP A 266 -12.02 12.78 0.71
CA ASP A 266 -11.03 12.14 -0.14
C ASP A 266 -11.02 10.61 0.01
N THR A 267 -11.18 10.07 1.22
CA THR A 267 -11.31 8.61 1.40
C THR A 267 -12.61 8.08 0.80
N ARG A 268 -13.71 8.84 0.86
CA ARG A 268 -14.94 8.52 0.12
C ARG A 268 -14.77 8.64 -1.39
N ALA A 269 -14.02 9.62 -1.88
CA ALA A 269 -13.72 9.73 -3.30
C ALA A 269 -12.92 8.52 -3.81
N ILE A 270 -11.89 8.10 -3.06
CA ILE A 270 -11.13 6.87 -3.33
C ILE A 270 -12.07 5.66 -3.35
N ALA A 271 -12.93 5.50 -2.33
CA ALA A 271 -13.89 4.40 -2.26
C ALA A 271 -14.85 4.40 -3.46
N ARG A 272 -15.40 5.56 -3.83
CA ARG A 272 -16.27 5.75 -4.99
C ARG A 272 -15.61 5.33 -6.30
N TYR A 273 -14.35 5.72 -6.49
CA TYR A 273 -13.58 5.36 -7.68
C TYR A 273 -13.30 3.85 -7.73
N ILE A 274 -12.77 3.27 -6.65
CA ILE A 274 -12.44 1.84 -6.59
C ILE A 274 -13.70 0.97 -6.78
N LYS A 275 -14.82 1.33 -6.13
CA LYS A 275 -16.09 0.60 -6.29
C LYS A 275 -16.70 0.70 -7.67
N SER A 276 -16.30 1.69 -8.48
CA SER A 276 -16.75 1.80 -9.87
C SER A 276 -16.02 0.85 -10.83
N LEU A 277 -14.92 0.23 -10.39
CA LEU A 277 -14.11 -0.66 -11.23
C LEU A 277 -14.84 -2.00 -11.42
N PRO A 278 -14.93 -2.51 -12.66
CA PRO A 278 -15.48 -3.84 -12.90
C PRO A 278 -14.56 -4.90 -12.27
N GLY A 279 -15.07 -6.12 -12.03
CA GLY A 279 -14.19 -7.24 -11.72
C GLY A 279 -13.17 -7.45 -12.85
N GLY A 280 -11.88 -7.37 -12.54
CA GLY A 280 -10.81 -7.44 -13.54
C GLY A 280 -10.39 -8.86 -13.89
N ARG A 281 -10.74 -9.85 -13.05
CA ARG A 281 -10.38 -11.26 -13.25
C ARG A 281 -11.59 -12.14 -13.57
N SER A 282 -11.41 -13.09 -14.48
CA SER A 282 -12.45 -14.05 -14.89
C SER A 282 -12.46 -15.36 -14.09
N ASP A 283 -11.47 -15.58 -13.22
CA ASP A 283 -11.27 -16.80 -12.44
C ASP A 283 -11.85 -16.73 -11.01
N ASP A 284 -12.78 -15.81 -10.78
CA ASP A 284 -13.32 -15.51 -9.44
C ASP A 284 -14.41 -16.47 -8.96
N GLY A 285 -14.79 -17.47 -9.76
CA GLY A 285 -15.75 -18.52 -9.39
C GLY A 285 -17.17 -18.02 -9.08
N PRO A 286 -18.06 -18.87 -8.55
CA PRO A 286 -19.39 -18.46 -8.08
C PRO A 286 -19.29 -17.59 -6.80
N PRO A 287 -20.22 -16.65 -6.57
CA PRO A 287 -20.22 -15.84 -5.35
C PRO A 287 -20.21 -16.67 -4.08
N TYR A 288 -19.30 -16.32 -3.15
CA TYR A 288 -19.27 -16.89 -1.81
C TYR A 288 -20.63 -16.77 -1.12
N ALA A 289 -21.06 -17.86 -0.50
CA ALA A 289 -22.21 -17.91 0.38
C ALA A 289 -21.77 -18.46 1.75
N PRO A 290 -22.16 -17.83 2.88
CA PRO A 290 -21.85 -18.35 4.20
C PRO A 290 -22.29 -19.79 4.40
N HIS A 291 -21.49 -20.57 5.13
CA HIS A 291 -21.87 -21.94 5.49
C HIS A 291 -22.98 -21.93 6.56
N PRO A 292 -24.12 -22.60 6.34
CA PRO A 292 -25.28 -22.52 7.25
C PRO A 292 -24.96 -22.99 8.68
N ASP A 293 -24.14 -24.04 8.82
CA ASP A 293 -23.69 -24.58 10.12
C ASP A 293 -22.20 -24.29 10.38
N GLY A 294 -21.73 -23.08 10.05
CA GLY A 294 -20.31 -22.72 10.10
C GLY A 294 -19.61 -23.04 11.42
N GLU A 295 -20.29 -22.90 12.56
CA GLU A 295 -19.74 -23.15 13.89
C GLU A 295 -19.44 -24.64 14.16
N ARG A 296 -20.10 -25.56 13.45
CA ARG A 296 -19.89 -27.00 13.61
C ARG A 296 -18.75 -27.54 12.74
N VAL A 297 -18.29 -26.77 11.75
CA VAL A 297 -17.27 -27.18 10.77
C VAL A 297 -15.99 -27.65 11.46
N VAL A 298 -15.46 -26.84 12.38
CA VAL A 298 -14.21 -27.17 13.11
C VAL A 298 -14.39 -28.42 13.97
N LEU A 299 -15.49 -28.49 14.74
CA LEU A 299 -15.74 -29.61 15.64
C LEU A 299 -15.92 -30.93 14.87
N ALA A 300 -16.63 -30.89 13.73
CA ALA A 300 -16.85 -32.06 12.89
C ALA A 300 -15.57 -32.55 12.20
N ALA A 301 -14.69 -31.63 11.80
CA ALA A 301 -13.43 -31.98 11.14
C ALA A 301 -12.31 -32.38 12.10
N MET A 302 -12.38 -31.95 13.37
CA MET A 302 -11.30 -32.11 14.34
C MET A 302 -10.75 -33.54 14.43
N PRO A 303 -11.56 -34.61 14.57
CA PRO A 303 -11.04 -35.96 14.83
C PRO A 303 -10.09 -36.51 13.76
N ASP A 304 -10.30 -36.14 12.49
CA ASP A 304 -9.61 -36.75 11.34
C ASP A 304 -8.79 -35.73 10.51
N ASN A 305 -8.78 -34.45 10.89
CA ASN A 305 -8.10 -33.39 10.15
C ASN A 305 -7.05 -32.67 11.00
N ARG A 306 -5.77 -32.87 10.66
CA ARG A 306 -4.62 -32.23 11.31
C ARG A 306 -4.68 -30.70 11.29
N GLY A 307 -5.19 -30.12 10.20
CA GLY A 307 -5.40 -28.68 10.08
C GLY A 307 -6.49 -28.16 11.02
N ALA A 308 -7.59 -28.91 11.17
CA ALA A 308 -8.66 -28.60 12.12
C ALA A 308 -8.18 -28.67 13.58
N HIS A 309 -7.38 -29.69 13.94
CA HIS A 309 -6.73 -29.77 15.26
C HIS A 309 -5.83 -28.56 15.54
N THR A 310 -4.99 -28.19 14.58
CA THR A 310 -4.11 -27.01 14.69
C THR A 310 -4.94 -25.73 14.83
N TYR A 311 -5.99 -25.57 14.02
CA TYR A 311 -6.90 -24.43 14.09
C TYR A 311 -7.57 -24.30 15.46
N ALA A 312 -8.11 -25.40 15.99
CA ALA A 312 -8.77 -25.42 17.29
C ALA A 312 -7.82 -25.06 18.43
N THR A 313 -6.55 -25.47 18.32
CA THR A 313 -5.52 -25.24 19.36
C THR A 313 -5.03 -23.79 19.36
N TYR A 314 -4.78 -23.20 18.19
CA TYR A 314 -4.05 -21.93 18.08
C TYR A 314 -4.87 -20.76 17.51
N CYS A 315 -5.89 -21.02 16.70
CA CYS A 315 -6.55 -19.98 15.89
C CYS A 315 -7.98 -19.68 16.37
N MET A 316 -8.69 -20.71 16.84
CA MET A 316 -10.13 -20.66 17.13
C MET A 316 -10.50 -19.65 18.22
N HIS A 317 -9.60 -19.38 19.18
CA HIS A 317 -9.88 -18.41 20.25
C HIS A 317 -10.10 -16.98 19.71
N CYS A 318 -9.47 -16.63 18.59
CA CYS A 318 -9.61 -15.32 17.97
C CYS A 318 -10.56 -15.36 16.76
N HIS A 319 -10.43 -16.37 15.90
CA HIS A 319 -11.21 -16.43 14.65
C HIS A 319 -12.56 -17.14 14.80
N GLY A 320 -12.82 -17.77 15.95
CA GLY A 320 -14.06 -18.50 16.24
C GLY A 320 -14.17 -19.83 15.49
N ALA A 321 -15.09 -20.69 15.93
CA ALA A 321 -15.34 -21.97 15.25
C ALA A 321 -15.95 -21.79 13.85
N GLY A 322 -16.70 -20.70 13.64
CA GLY A 322 -17.27 -20.31 12.35
C GLY A 322 -16.31 -19.54 11.44
N GLY A 323 -15.07 -19.26 11.87
CA GLY A 323 -14.11 -18.47 11.09
C GLY A 323 -14.56 -17.03 10.84
N LEU A 324 -15.49 -16.49 11.64
CA LEU A 324 -16.04 -15.14 11.46
C LEU A 324 -15.23 -14.05 12.16
N GLY A 325 -14.34 -14.43 13.09
CA GLY A 325 -13.62 -13.46 13.92
C GLY A 325 -14.56 -12.58 14.74
N ALA A 326 -14.09 -11.38 15.03
CA ALA A 326 -14.79 -10.36 15.82
C ALA A 326 -14.41 -8.98 15.25
N ALA A 327 -15.07 -8.60 14.17
CA ALA A 327 -14.81 -7.32 13.51
C ALA A 327 -15.10 -6.11 14.44
N PRO A 328 -14.37 -4.99 14.28
CA PRO A 328 -13.26 -4.78 13.34
C PRO A 328 -11.92 -5.32 13.85
N TRP A 329 -11.87 -5.88 15.07
CA TRP A 329 -10.61 -6.20 15.73
C TRP A 329 -9.95 -7.48 15.21
N LEU A 330 -10.75 -8.47 14.82
CA LEU A 330 -10.31 -9.77 14.37
C LEU A 330 -11.02 -10.08 13.05
N ALA A 331 -10.27 -10.02 11.95
CA ALA A 331 -10.82 -10.23 10.62
C ALA A 331 -11.46 -11.62 10.45
N PRO A 332 -12.57 -11.72 9.71
CA PRO A 332 -13.11 -13.01 9.32
C PRO A 332 -12.11 -13.76 8.44
N LEU A 333 -12.11 -15.09 8.54
CA LEU A 333 -11.44 -16.02 7.63
C LEU A 333 -12.43 -16.62 6.62
N ALA A 334 -13.68 -16.83 7.04
CA ALA A 334 -14.78 -17.24 6.19
C ALA A 334 -15.12 -16.11 5.19
N GLY A 335 -15.07 -16.40 3.90
CA GLY A 335 -15.39 -15.43 2.85
C GLY A 335 -14.43 -14.25 2.73
N ASN A 336 -13.25 -14.30 3.38
CA ASN A 336 -12.27 -13.23 3.28
C ASN A 336 -11.57 -13.26 1.90
N PRO A 337 -11.53 -12.15 1.15
CA PRO A 337 -10.88 -12.11 -0.16
C PRO A 337 -9.43 -12.58 -0.16
N ASN A 338 -8.66 -12.30 0.90
CA ASN A 338 -7.27 -12.75 1.01
C ASN A 338 -7.16 -14.25 1.35
N VAL A 339 -8.18 -14.84 1.96
CA VAL A 339 -8.26 -16.30 2.13
C VAL A 339 -8.58 -16.98 0.80
N LEU A 340 -9.44 -16.35 0.00
CA LEU A 340 -9.88 -16.86 -1.30
C LEU A 340 -8.89 -16.64 -2.44
N GLU A 341 -7.93 -15.72 -2.30
CA GLU A 341 -6.89 -15.45 -3.31
C GLU A 341 -6.09 -16.72 -3.64
N PRO A 342 -5.96 -17.10 -4.93
CA PRO A 342 -5.16 -18.23 -5.38
C PRO A 342 -3.75 -18.29 -4.82
N ASP A 343 -3.05 -17.16 -4.71
CA ASP A 343 -1.71 -17.10 -4.10
C ASP A 343 -1.81 -16.99 -2.56
N PRO A 344 -1.41 -18.04 -1.80
CA PRO A 344 -1.51 -18.04 -0.34
C PRO A 344 -0.38 -17.28 0.36
N VAL A 345 0.55 -16.64 -0.36
CA VAL A 345 1.78 -16.08 0.22
C VAL A 345 1.52 -15.11 1.38
N SER A 346 0.51 -14.25 1.28
CA SER A 346 0.12 -13.34 2.38
C SER A 346 -0.34 -14.11 3.61
N LEU A 347 -1.20 -15.13 3.46
CA LEU A 347 -1.68 -15.93 4.59
C LEU A 347 -0.54 -16.69 5.28
N ILE A 348 0.38 -17.24 4.50
CA ILE A 348 1.58 -17.89 5.00
C ILE A 348 2.41 -16.89 5.81
N ASN A 349 2.66 -15.70 5.25
CA ASN A 349 3.49 -14.68 5.88
C ASN A 349 2.84 -14.13 7.17
N VAL A 350 1.54 -13.81 7.16
CA VAL A 350 0.81 -13.42 8.37
C VAL A 350 0.88 -14.51 9.43
N THR A 351 0.71 -15.78 9.07
CA THR A 351 0.74 -16.88 10.05
C THR A 351 2.13 -17.08 10.65
N LEU A 352 3.18 -16.98 9.82
CA LEU A 352 4.56 -17.07 10.30
C LEU A 352 4.91 -15.87 11.18
N ASN A 353 4.69 -14.66 10.68
CA ASN A 353 5.33 -13.45 11.19
C ASN A 353 4.38 -12.50 11.93
N GLY A 354 3.10 -12.85 12.02
CA GLY A 354 2.05 -12.03 12.62
C GLY A 354 1.75 -10.77 11.80
N THR A 355 0.99 -9.85 12.41
CA THR A 355 0.76 -8.51 11.85
C THR A 355 1.62 -7.46 12.55
N GLY A 356 1.96 -6.39 11.82
CA GLY A 356 2.56 -5.19 12.40
C GLY A 356 1.58 -4.45 13.32
N ALA A 357 2.08 -3.42 14.01
CA ALA A 357 1.25 -2.55 14.83
C ALA A 357 0.44 -1.61 13.92
N LEU A 358 -0.85 -1.88 13.77
CA LEU A 358 -1.81 -0.94 13.22
C LEU A 358 -2.07 0.14 14.28
N VAL A 359 -1.85 1.42 13.95
CA VAL A 359 -1.97 2.54 14.89
C VAL A 359 -3.02 3.52 14.37
N ILE A 360 -4.12 3.69 15.11
CA ILE A 360 -5.24 4.53 14.73
C ILE A 360 -5.28 5.73 15.67
N GLY A 361 -5.05 6.94 15.15
CA GLY A 361 -5.05 8.15 15.98
C GLY A 361 -4.04 8.10 17.13
N GLY A 362 -2.91 7.40 16.95
CA GLY A 362 -1.87 7.21 17.97
C GLY A 362 -2.10 6.03 18.92
N VAL A 363 -3.21 5.29 18.79
CA VAL A 363 -3.51 4.13 19.63
C VAL A 363 -3.27 2.83 18.85
N PRO A 364 -2.37 1.94 19.29
CA PRO A 364 -2.18 0.63 18.67
C PRO A 364 -3.43 -0.24 18.76
N ALA A 365 -3.70 -1.01 17.70
CA ALA A 365 -4.78 -1.98 17.67
C ALA A 365 -4.56 -3.05 18.76
N PRO A 366 -5.64 -3.44 19.48
CA PRO A 366 -5.51 -4.24 20.70
C PRO A 366 -5.07 -5.69 20.46
N TYR A 367 -5.37 -6.26 19.29
CA TYR A 367 -5.17 -7.68 19.02
C TYR A 367 -4.39 -7.90 17.72
N PRO A 368 -3.06 -7.72 17.72
CA PRO A 368 -2.24 -8.12 16.58
C PRO A 368 -2.24 -9.65 16.43
N MET A 369 -2.19 -10.13 15.19
CA MET A 369 -2.10 -11.57 14.94
C MET A 369 -0.76 -12.10 15.48
N PRO A 370 -0.76 -13.16 16.31
CA PRO A 370 0.47 -13.76 16.85
C PRO A 370 1.39 -14.32 15.77
N LYS A 371 2.67 -14.48 16.11
CA LYS A 371 3.70 -15.06 15.24
C LYS A 371 3.88 -16.54 15.55
N TYR A 372 3.65 -17.42 14.57
CA TYR A 372 3.82 -18.87 14.75
C TYR A 372 5.11 -19.42 14.16
N HIS A 373 6.00 -18.57 13.63
CA HIS A 373 7.26 -18.98 13.02
C HIS A 373 8.08 -19.93 13.91
N ALA A 374 8.22 -19.69 15.21
CA ALA A 374 9.01 -20.57 16.08
C ALA A 374 8.22 -21.76 16.64
N MET A 375 6.89 -21.75 16.52
CA MET A 375 6.00 -22.68 17.24
C MET A 375 5.46 -23.81 16.36
N LEU A 376 5.19 -23.52 15.08
CA LEU A 376 4.58 -24.48 14.15
C LEU A 376 5.55 -24.85 13.02
N THR A 377 5.56 -26.13 12.66
CA THR A 377 6.32 -26.63 11.51
C THR A 377 5.70 -26.16 10.18
N ASP A 378 6.43 -26.34 9.08
CA ASP A 378 5.93 -26.03 7.75
C ASP A 378 4.69 -26.85 7.39
N GLU A 379 4.67 -28.12 7.77
CA GLU A 379 3.52 -29.01 7.61
C GLU A 379 2.32 -28.54 8.43
N GLN A 380 2.50 -28.18 9.70
CA GLN A 380 1.39 -27.72 10.55
C GLN A 380 0.76 -26.43 10.00
N ILE A 381 1.58 -25.49 9.53
CA ILE A 381 1.09 -24.26 8.90
C ILE A 381 0.40 -24.55 7.57
N ALA A 382 0.95 -25.45 6.75
CA ALA A 382 0.31 -25.87 5.50
C ALA A 382 -1.03 -26.56 5.74
N ASP A 383 -1.11 -27.45 6.74
CA ASP A 383 -2.32 -28.16 7.14
C ASP A 383 -3.41 -27.18 7.61
N VAL A 384 -3.08 -26.25 8.51
CA VAL A 384 -4.08 -25.29 9.05
C VAL A 384 -4.53 -24.29 8.00
N LEU A 385 -3.64 -23.80 7.13
CA LEU A 385 -4.02 -22.88 6.05
C LEU A 385 -4.84 -23.58 4.97
N THR A 386 -4.53 -24.85 4.67
CA THR A 386 -5.36 -25.67 3.78
C THR A 386 -6.76 -25.87 4.37
N PHE A 387 -6.84 -26.14 5.68
CA PHE A 387 -8.12 -26.21 6.37
C PHE A 387 -8.89 -24.88 6.26
N VAL A 388 -8.28 -23.75 6.62
CA VAL A 388 -8.93 -22.43 6.53
C VAL A 388 -9.42 -22.10 5.12
N ARG A 389 -8.65 -22.45 4.08
CA ARG A 389 -8.95 -22.16 2.67
C ARG A 389 -10.00 -23.08 2.04
N GLY A 390 -10.26 -24.24 2.64
CA GLY A 390 -11.24 -25.23 2.15
C GLY A 390 -12.51 -25.35 3.00
N ASN A 391 -12.66 -24.54 4.06
CA ASN A 391 -13.78 -24.65 5.01
C ASN A 391 -14.63 -23.37 5.06
N TRP A 392 -15.82 -23.46 5.67
CA TRP A 392 -16.83 -22.38 5.71
C TRP A 392 -17.25 -21.88 4.32
N ASN A 393 -17.33 -22.79 3.34
CA ASN A 393 -17.53 -22.51 1.91
C ASN A 393 -16.42 -21.68 1.25
N ASN A 394 -15.24 -21.59 1.87
CA ASN A 394 -14.06 -21.16 1.16
C ASN A 394 -13.67 -22.22 0.12
N ALA A 395 -13.40 -21.77 -1.11
CA ALA A 395 -13.04 -22.62 -2.24
C ALA A 395 -11.71 -22.16 -2.84
N ALA A 396 -10.63 -22.26 -2.06
CA ALA A 396 -9.30 -21.85 -2.49
C ALA A 396 -8.30 -23.02 -2.49
N PRO A 397 -7.25 -22.99 -3.36
CA PRO A 397 -6.26 -24.04 -3.44
C PRO A 397 -5.57 -24.33 -2.10
N ALA A 398 -5.20 -25.59 -1.87
CA ALA A 398 -4.44 -26.02 -0.70
C ALA A 398 -3.06 -25.36 -0.63
N VAL A 399 -2.52 -25.23 0.58
CA VAL A 399 -1.17 -24.72 0.84
C VAL A 399 -0.21 -25.89 1.02
N SER A 400 0.95 -25.84 0.36
CA SER A 400 1.98 -26.87 0.52
C SER A 400 3.03 -26.47 1.57
N ALA A 401 3.57 -27.44 2.29
CA ALA A 401 4.69 -27.24 3.21
C ALA A 401 5.90 -26.59 2.52
N LYS A 402 6.15 -26.94 1.25
CA LYS A 402 7.20 -26.31 0.43
C LYS A 402 6.99 -24.80 0.24
N ALA A 403 5.74 -24.36 0.05
CA ALA A 403 5.43 -22.94 -0.03
C ALA A 403 5.68 -22.23 1.30
N VAL A 404 5.32 -22.87 2.42
CA VAL A 404 5.61 -22.35 3.77
C VAL A 404 7.11 -22.22 4.00
N ALA A 405 7.89 -23.28 3.74
CA ALA A 405 9.34 -23.29 3.88
C ALA A 405 10.02 -22.18 3.07
N LYS A 406 9.52 -21.94 1.84
CA LYS A 406 10.00 -20.84 0.99
C LYS A 406 9.78 -19.49 1.66
N VAL A 407 8.56 -19.18 2.10
CA VAL A 407 8.27 -17.89 2.76
C VAL A 407 9.03 -17.76 4.08
N ARG A 408 9.09 -18.84 4.88
CA ARG A 408 9.84 -18.89 6.13
C ARG A 408 11.31 -18.53 5.94
N SER A 409 11.97 -19.15 4.98
CA SER A 409 13.38 -18.84 4.69
C SER A 409 13.57 -17.40 4.21
N ALA A 410 12.63 -16.86 3.43
CA ALA A 410 12.70 -15.51 2.88
C ALA A 410 12.33 -14.39 3.87
N THR A 411 11.62 -14.71 4.95
CA THR A 411 11.11 -13.75 5.94
C THR A 411 11.74 -13.90 7.32
N ARG A 412 12.74 -14.78 7.44
CA ARG A 412 13.50 -14.97 8.68
C ARG A 412 14.15 -13.64 9.05
N ALA A 413 13.69 -13.04 10.14
CA ALA A 413 14.40 -11.92 10.73
C ALA A 413 15.82 -12.40 11.11
N PRO A 414 16.88 -11.62 10.81
CA PRO A 414 18.23 -11.94 11.26
C PRO A 414 18.34 -12.02 12.78
#